data_AF-A0A392UDA7-F1
#
_entry.id   AF-A0A392UDA7-F1
#
_cell.length_a   1.000
_cell.length_b   1.000
_cell.length_c   1.000
_cell.angle_alpha   90.00
_cell.angle_beta   90.00
_cell.angle_gamma   90.00
#
_symmetry.space_group_name_H-M   'P 1'
#
loop_
_entity.id
_entity.type
_entity.pdbx_description
1 polymer ?
#
loop_
_entity_poly.entity_id
_entity_poly.type
_entity_poly.pdbx_seq_one_letter_code
_entity_poly.pdbx_strand_id
1 'polypeptide(L)' 'KMKAVLAHNKCVEALKGEAQMPAILSVAEKSEMNDKADSAIILCLGDKVLREVAKETNDAAMWAKLDSLYMTKSVAHKQ' A
#
# COMPACT_ATOMS: atom_id res chain seq x y z
N LYS A 1 -1.65 11.81 -1.73
CA LYS A 1 -1.75 11.49 -3.17
C LYS A 1 -1.85 9.98 -3.39
N MET A 2 -0.88 9.18 -2.94
CA MET A 2 -0.92 7.70 -3.05
C MET A 2 -2.22 7.04 -2.57
N LYS A 3 -2.70 7.40 -1.37
CA LYS A 3 -3.99 6.90 -0.83
C LYS A 3 -5.20 7.21 -1.72
N ALA A 4 -5.16 8.32 -2.49
CA ALA A 4 -6.22 8.69 -3.41
C ALA A 4 -6.19 7.84 -4.70
N VAL A 5 -5.01 7.49 -5.19
CA VAL A 5 -4.85 6.56 -6.33
C VAL A 5 -5.34 5.17 -5.96
N LEU A 6 -4.97 4.69 -4.76
CA LEU A 6 -5.43 3.40 -4.24
C LEU A 6 -6.96 3.35 -4.03
N ALA A 7 -7.55 4.46 -3.57
CA ALA A 7 -9.01 4.58 -3.46
C ALA A 7 -9.70 4.58 -4.82
N HIS A 8 -9.13 5.27 -5.81
CA HIS A 8 -9.65 5.27 -7.18
C HIS A 8 -9.63 3.87 -7.79
N ASN A 9 -8.57 3.10 -7.55
CA ASN A 9 -8.41 1.73 -8.06
C ASN A 9 -9.18 0.68 -7.25
N LYS A 10 -9.85 1.06 -6.15
CA LYS A 10 -10.56 0.17 -5.22
C LYS A 10 -9.66 -0.88 -4.52
N CYS A 11 -8.41 -0.53 -4.23
CA CYS A 11 -7.43 -1.45 -3.63
C CYS A 11 -7.01 -1.05 -2.21
N VAL A 12 -7.78 -0.18 -1.55
CA VAL A 12 -7.46 0.28 -0.18
C VAL A 12 -7.56 -0.85 0.85
N GLU A 13 -8.40 -1.84 0.58
CA GLU A 13 -8.61 -3.00 1.46
C GLU A 13 -7.40 -3.95 1.43
N ALA A 14 -6.70 -4.05 0.30
CA ALA A 14 -5.44 -4.80 0.19
C ALA A 14 -4.37 -4.32 1.18
N LEU A 15 -4.32 -3.01 1.44
CA LEU A 15 -3.37 -2.42 2.39
C LEU A 15 -3.59 -2.88 3.84
N LYS A 16 -4.78 -3.40 4.14
CA LYS A 16 -5.15 -3.91 5.47
C LYS A 16 -4.97 -5.43 5.58
N GLY A 17 -4.57 -6.09 4.48
CA GLY A 17 -4.38 -7.53 4.36
C GLY A 17 -5.64 -8.27 3.91
N GLU A 18 -5.45 -9.49 3.37
CA GLU A 18 -6.53 -10.32 2.80
C GLU A 18 -7.68 -10.61 3.77
N ALA A 19 -7.40 -10.67 5.08
CA ALA A 19 -8.41 -10.89 6.11
C ALA A 19 -9.44 -9.74 6.22
N GLN A 20 -9.10 -8.55 5.71
CA GLN A 20 -9.96 -7.37 5.71
C GLN A 20 -10.64 -7.14 4.35
N MET A 21 -10.34 -7.97 3.35
CA MET A 21 -11.00 -7.92 2.06
C MET A 21 -12.42 -8.52 2.14
N PRO A 22 -13.37 -8.04 1.34
CA PRO A 22 -14.72 -8.58 1.31
C PRO A 22 -14.71 -10.09 1.02
N ALA A 23 -15.39 -10.86 1.87
CA ALA A 23 -15.49 -12.32 1.74
C ALA A 23 -16.26 -12.78 0.48
N ILE A 24 -17.01 -11.85 -0.13
CA ILE A 24 -17.70 -12.03 -1.41
C ILE A 24 -16.72 -12.16 -2.60
N LEU A 25 -15.50 -11.64 -2.49
CA LEU A 25 -14.51 -11.71 -3.56
C LEU A 25 -13.92 -13.12 -3.66
N SER A 26 -13.81 -13.61 -4.89
CA SER A 26 -13.05 -14.81 -5.21
C SER A 26 -11.57 -14.64 -4.94
N VAL A 27 -10.84 -15.75 -4.82
CA VAL A 27 -9.37 -15.75 -4.65
C VAL A 27 -8.69 -14.99 -5.80
N ALA A 28 -9.20 -15.11 -7.02
CA ALA A 28 -8.67 -14.40 -8.19
C ALA A 28 -8.88 -12.88 -8.09
N GLU A 29 -10.07 -12.44 -7.67
CA GLU A 29 -10.36 -11.01 -7.48
C GLU A 29 -9.52 -10.40 -6.34
N LYS A 30 -9.26 -11.17 -5.28
CA LYS A 30 -8.37 -10.75 -4.19
C LYS A 30 -6.92 -10.60 -4.68
N SER A 31 -6.44 -11.56 -5.47
CA SER A 31 -5.11 -11.49 -6.09
C SER A 31 -5.00 -10.27 -7.01
N GLU A 32 -5.99 -10.04 -7.87
CA GLU A 32 -6.01 -8.88 -8.77
C GLU A 32 -6.02 -7.56 -7.98
N MET A 33 -6.71 -7.52 -6.84
CA MET A 33 -6.71 -6.34 -5.97
C MET A 33 -5.33 -6.07 -5.38
N ASN A 34 -4.59 -7.10 -4.97
CA ASN A 34 -3.21 -6.96 -4.50
C ASN A 34 -2.29 -6.48 -5.64
N ASP A 35 -2.35 -7.11 -6.81
CA ASP A 35 -1.52 -6.72 -7.96
C ASP A 35 -1.71 -5.23 -8.35
N LYS A 36 -2.95 -4.74 -8.26
CA LYS A 36 -3.29 -3.32 -8.49
C LYS A 36 -2.80 -2.42 -7.36
N ALA A 37 -2.85 -2.87 -6.10
CA ALA A 37 -2.31 -2.14 -4.97
C ALA A 37 -0.79 -1.99 -5.10
N ASP A 38 -0.08 -3.09 -5.37
CA ASP A 38 1.36 -3.12 -5.60
C ASP A 38 1.76 -2.20 -6.74
N SER A 39 1.10 -2.32 -7.89
CA SER A 39 1.37 -1.47 -9.05
C SER A 39 1.15 0.02 -8.73
N ALA A 40 0.09 0.35 -7.99
CA ALA A 40 -0.21 1.71 -7.59
C ALA A 40 0.79 2.26 -6.57
N ILE A 41 1.24 1.43 -5.62
CA ILE A 41 2.30 1.78 -4.66
C ILE A 41 3.59 2.06 -5.43
N ILE A 42 4.04 1.13 -6.27
CA ILE A 42 5.27 1.29 -7.08
C ILE A 42 5.20 2.56 -7.94
N LEU A 43 4.08 2.80 -8.62
CA LEU A 43 3.91 3.98 -9.47
C LEU A 43 3.94 5.31 -8.68
N CYS A 44 3.50 5.30 -7.43
CA CYS A 44 3.49 6.49 -6.58
C CYS A 44 4.82 6.73 -5.85
N LEU A 45 5.73 5.76 -5.85
CA LEU A 45 7.00 5.83 -5.14
C LEU A 45 8.15 6.15 -6.10
N GLY A 46 9.13 6.93 -5.61
CA GLY A 46 10.41 7.10 -6.30
C GLY A 46 11.40 5.98 -5.96
N ASP A 47 12.40 5.76 -6.81
CA ASP A 47 13.38 4.65 -6.72
C ASP A 47 14.00 4.45 -5.34
N LYS A 48 14.31 5.54 -4.63
CA LYS A 48 14.88 5.49 -3.28
C LYS A 48 13.93 4.83 -2.28
N VAL A 49 12.65 5.16 -2.35
CA VAL A 49 11.62 4.61 -1.46
C VAL A 49 11.28 3.18 -1.87
N LEU A 50 11.24 2.92 -3.18
CA LEU A 50 11.07 1.58 -3.73
C LEU A 50 12.09 0.60 -3.15
N ARG A 51 13.38 0.97 -3.09
CA ARG A 51 14.43 0.11 -2.54
C ARG A 51 14.27 -0.19 -1.05
N GLU A 52 13.62 0.71 -0.30
CA GLU A 52 13.36 0.52 1.14
C GLU A 52 12.17 -0.42 1.38
N VAL A 53 11.13 -0.35 0.53
CA VAL A 53 9.92 -1.17 0.65
C VAL A 53 10.01 -2.51 -0.10
N ALA A 54 10.89 -2.64 -1.08
CA ALA A 54 11.08 -3.88 -1.87
C ALA A 54 11.56 -5.09 -1.05
N LYS A 55 11.93 -4.90 0.21
CA LYS A 55 12.28 -5.99 1.13
C LYS A 55 11.06 -6.62 1.83
N GLU A 56 9.90 -5.99 1.73
CA GLU A 56 8.67 -6.46 2.38
C GLU A 56 7.94 -7.46 1.48
N THR A 57 7.30 -8.46 2.10
CA THR A 57 6.75 -9.63 1.41
C THR A 57 5.30 -9.48 0.96
N ASN A 58 4.58 -8.46 1.46
CA ASN A 58 3.19 -8.21 1.10
C ASN A 58 2.84 -6.71 1.15
N ASP A 59 1.77 -6.34 0.46
CA ASP A 59 1.30 -4.97 0.24
C ASP A 59 0.99 -4.27 1.57
N ALA A 60 0.45 -5.01 2.54
CA ALA A 60 0.13 -4.49 3.86
C ALA A 60 1.39 -4.12 4.66
N ALA A 61 2.44 -4.94 4.57
CA ALA A 61 3.75 -4.67 5.18
C ALA A 61 4.46 -3.51 4.48
N MET A 62 4.42 -3.47 3.13
CA MET A 62 4.91 -2.32 2.37
C MET A 62 4.21 -1.03 2.80
N TRP A 63 2.87 -1.05 2.90
CA TRP A 63 2.09 0.10 3.32
C TRP A 63 2.38 0.52 4.76
N ALA A 64 2.43 -0.42 5.71
CA ALA A 64 2.74 -0.14 7.11
C ALA A 64 4.14 0.50 7.27
N LYS A 65 5.12 0.04 6.49
CA LYS A 65 6.46 0.62 6.46
C LYS A 65 6.49 2.02 5.85
N LEU A 66 5.75 2.25 4.77
CA LEU A 66 5.59 3.59 4.18
C LEU A 66 4.94 4.55 5.17
N ASP A 67 3.90 4.11 5.87
CA ASP A 67 3.23 4.89 6.90
C ASP A 67 4.18 5.22 8.05
N SER A 68 4.99 4.25 8.49
CA SER A 68 6.03 4.44 9.50
C SER A 68 7.15 5.42 9.08
N LEU A 69 7.65 5.30 7.85
CA LEU A 69 8.78 6.09 7.37
C LEU A 69 8.38 7.53 7.03
N TYR A 70 7.18 7.73 6.47
CA TYR A 70 6.79 8.99 5.86
C TYR A 70 5.60 9.68 6.55
N MET A 71 4.64 8.94 7.14
CA MET A 71 3.50 9.56 7.83
C MET A 71 3.82 9.88 9.29
N THR A 72 4.55 9.02 10.00
CA THR A 72 4.91 9.27 11.41
C THR A 72 6.02 10.31 11.59
N LYS A 73 6.83 10.58 10.55
CA LYS A 73 7.85 11.64 10.59
C LYS A 73 7.32 13.05 10.32
N SER A 74 6.10 13.20 9.80
CA SER A 74 5.52 14.51 9.51
C SER A 74 5.12 15.31 10.77
N VAL A 75 5.21 14.76 11.97
CA VAL A 75 4.85 15.45 13.23
C VAL A 75 6.08 16.00 13.98
N ALA A 76 7.30 15.70 13.55
CA ALA A 76 8.52 16.11 14.28
C ALA A 76 9.24 17.35 13.68
N HIS A 77 8.63 18.08 12.73
CA HIS A 77 9.22 19.32 12.22
C HIS A 77 8.18 20.44 12.09
N LYS A 78 7.76 20.95 13.25
CA LYS A 78 7.32 22.33 13.41
C LYS A 78 8.12 22.91 14.57
N GLN A 79 9.27 23.49 14.24
CA GLN A 79 9.90 24.53 15.05
C GLN A 79 9.22 25.86 14.75
#